data_AF-A0AA41QT62-F1
#
_entry.id   AF-A0AA41QT62-F1
#
_cell.length_a   1.000
_cell.length_b   1.000
_cell.length_c   1.000
_cell.angle_alpha   90.00
_cell.angle_beta   90.00
_cell.angle_gamma   90.00
#
_symmetry.space_group_name_H-M   'P 1'
#
loop_
_entity.id
_entity.type
_entity.pdbx_description
1 polymer ?
#
loop_
_entity_poly.entity_id
_entity_poly.type
_entity_poly.pdbx_seq_one_letter_code
_entity_poly.pdbx_strand_id
1 'polypeptide(L)'
;MTLPILDMTAWSILDFELAIDGIRQLRDAVTWLQNQPRAELKTGIASGAAFVVAIDEDWLAHRLCDMVERLERIRFTNQAHEDRRIRLLVMYYADYGPAGEPLSDLLAMIEAQRQPLAA
;
A
#
# COMPACT_ATOMS: atom_id res chain seq x y z
N MET A 1 -15.49 -10.29 20.93
CA MET A 1 -14.60 -9.11 20.93
C MET A 1 -14.71 -8.45 19.57
N THR A 2 -15.08 -7.17 19.51
CA THR A 2 -15.05 -6.41 18.26
C THR A 2 -13.59 -6.03 17.97
N LEU A 3 -13.09 -6.45 16.81
CA LEU A 3 -11.77 -6.01 16.36
C LEU A 3 -11.78 -4.48 16.22
N PRO A 4 -10.67 -3.80 16.55
CA PRO A 4 -10.57 -2.37 16.29
C PRO A 4 -10.75 -2.11 14.79
N ILE A 5 -11.76 -1.30 14.45
CA ILE A 5 -12.03 -0.86 13.09
C ILE A 5 -11.22 0.42 12.89
N LEU A 6 -10.37 0.44 11.86
CA LEU A 6 -9.71 1.65 11.42
C LEU A 6 -10.78 2.56 10.80
N ASP A 7 -11.30 3.51 11.57
CA ASP A 7 -12.25 4.50 11.10
C ASP A 7 -11.51 5.66 10.42
N MET A 8 -11.79 5.84 9.14
CA MET A 8 -11.12 6.81 8.26
C MET A 8 -12.09 7.87 7.73
N THR A 9 -13.31 7.93 8.29
CA THR A 9 -14.40 8.81 7.81
C THR A 9 -14.14 10.30 8.04
N ALA A 10 -13.29 10.66 9.00
CA ALA A 10 -12.97 12.05 9.35
C ALA A 10 -11.52 12.46 9.02
N TRP A 11 -10.83 11.71 8.15
CA TRP A 11 -9.45 12.01 7.81
C TRP A 11 -9.32 13.34 7.07
N SER A 12 -8.28 14.09 7.43
CA SER A 12 -7.80 15.19 6.61
C SER A 12 -6.94 14.68 5.46
N ILE A 13 -6.67 15.53 4.47
CA ILE A 13 -5.74 15.19 3.39
C ILE A 13 -4.33 14.90 3.91
N LEU A 14 -3.92 15.52 5.03
CA LEU A 14 -2.64 15.27 5.69
C LEU A 14 -2.59 13.86 6.30
N ASP A 15 -3.67 13.40 6.91
CA ASP A 15 -3.74 12.03 7.45
C ASP A 15 -3.62 11.00 6.33
N PHE A 16 -4.26 11.26 5.18
CA PHE A 16 -4.13 10.44 3.98
C PHE A 16 -2.70 10.42 3.43
N GLU A 17 -2.05 11.58 3.35
CA GLU A 17 -0.66 11.70 2.89
C GLU A 17 0.30 10.92 3.79
N LEU A 18 0.14 11.04 5.11
CA LEU A 18 0.93 10.28 6.08
C LEU A 18 0.69 8.78 5.95
N ALA A 19 -0.54 8.35 5.72
CA ALA A 19 -0.86 6.94 5.53
C ALA A 19 -0.22 6.37 4.25
N ILE A 20 -0.31 7.09 3.12
CA ILE A 20 0.36 6.69 1.87
C ILE A 20 1.86 6.61 2.05
N ASP A 21 2.47 7.61 2.69
CA ASP A 21 3.92 7.62 2.93
C ASP A 21 4.35 6.43 3.81
N GLY A 22 3.59 6.15 4.88
CA GLY A 22 3.81 4.99 5.74
C GLY A 22 3.74 3.65 4.99
N ILE A 23 2.78 3.50 4.07
CA ILE A 23 2.68 2.30 3.22
C ILE A 23 3.88 2.18 2.28
N ARG A 24 4.34 3.28 1.67
CA ARG A 24 5.53 3.28 0.81
C ARG A 24 6.77 2.85 1.58
N GLN A 25 7.02 3.46 2.74
CA GLN A 25 8.14 3.10 3.60
C GLN A 25 8.08 1.64 4.04
N LEU A 26 6.90 1.13 4.40
CA LEU A 26 6.73 -0.28 4.77
C LEU A 26 7.03 -1.20 3.58
N ARG A 27 6.60 -0.84 2.37
CA ARG A 27 6.86 -1.63 1.16
C ARG A 27 8.33 -1.63 0.78
N ASP A 28 9.02 -0.50 0.91
CA ASP A 28 10.47 -0.41 0.74
C ASP A 28 11.20 -1.27 1.76
N ALA A 29 10.78 -1.23 3.03
CA ALA A 29 11.34 -2.07 4.08
C ALA A 29 11.15 -3.57 3.79
N VAL A 30 9.94 -3.99 3.37
CA VAL A 30 9.66 -5.37 2.95
C VAL A 30 10.53 -5.77 1.77
N THR A 31 10.63 -4.92 0.75
CA THR A 31 11.45 -5.17 -0.44
C THR A 31 12.94 -5.29 -0.07
N TRP A 32 13.43 -4.42 0.80
CA TRP A 32 14.80 -4.45 1.31
C TRP A 32 15.09 -5.71 2.12
N LEU A 33 14.13 -6.15 2.93
CA LEU A 33 14.19 -7.39 3.71
C LEU A 33 14.21 -8.63 2.79
N GLN A 34 13.36 -8.69 1.77
CA GLN A 34 13.33 -9.77 0.78
C GLN A 34 14.63 -9.87 -0.02
N ASN A 35 15.24 -8.71 -0.32
CA ASN A 35 16.50 -8.63 -1.07
C ASN A 35 17.74 -8.70 -0.18
N GLN A 36 17.60 -8.96 1.13
CA GLN A 36 18.77 -9.24 1.95
C GLN A 36 19.49 -10.47 1.38
N PRO A 37 20.83 -10.44 1.24
CA PRO A 37 21.58 -11.61 0.83
C PRO A 37 21.21 -12.75 1.78
N ARG A 38 20.61 -13.82 1.22
CA ARG A 38 20.12 -14.98 1.97
C ARG A 38 21.26 -15.49 2.84
N ALA A 39 21.27 -15.07 4.09
CA ALA A 39 22.34 -15.33 5.02
C ALA A 39 22.19 -16.75 5.56
N GLU A 40 22.22 -17.74 4.67
CA GLU A 40 22.36 -19.13 5.06
C GLU A 40 22.95 -19.93 3.91
N LEU A 41 24.27 -20.02 3.93
CA LEU A 41 24.99 -21.18 3.39
C LEU A 41 26.10 -21.69 4.33
N LYS A 42 26.34 -21.11 5.53
CA LYS A 42 27.47 -21.53 6.38
C LYS A 42 27.37 -21.50 7.92
N THR A 43 26.42 -20.82 8.58
CA THR A 43 26.55 -20.55 10.05
C THR A 43 25.37 -20.88 10.96
N GLY A 44 24.19 -21.27 10.45
CA GLY A 44 23.10 -21.84 11.26
C GLY A 44 22.38 -20.87 12.22
N ILE A 45 22.53 -19.56 12.05
CA ILE A 45 21.74 -18.54 12.77
C ILE A 45 21.41 -17.42 11.78
N ALA A 46 20.17 -17.39 11.29
CA ALA A 46 19.63 -16.34 10.43
C ALA A 46 18.60 -15.49 11.19
N SER A 47 19.00 -14.35 11.76
CA SER A 47 18.13 -13.55 12.64
C SER A 47 17.14 -12.63 11.91
N GLY A 48 17.36 -12.31 10.63
CA GLY A 48 16.49 -11.38 9.86
C GLY A 48 15.61 -12.05 8.80
N ALA A 49 16.19 -12.93 7.97
CA ALA A 49 15.47 -13.60 6.88
C ALA A 49 14.50 -14.69 7.38
N ALA A 50 14.86 -15.43 8.43
CA ALA A 50 13.96 -16.42 9.05
C ALA A 50 12.73 -15.77 9.71
N PHE A 51 12.88 -14.53 10.19
CA PHE A 51 11.76 -13.76 10.75
C PHE A 51 10.74 -13.38 9.66
N VAL A 52 11.18 -13.02 8.46
CA VAL A 52 10.28 -12.66 7.35
C VAL A 52 9.58 -13.88 6.76
N VAL A 53 10.29 -15.00 6.58
CA VAL A 53 9.67 -16.29 6.24
C VAL A 53 8.63 -16.68 7.29
N ALA A 54 8.88 -16.40 8.58
CA ALA A 54 7.93 -16.66 9.67
C ALA A 54 6.71 -15.72 9.69
N ILE A 55 6.80 -14.53 9.07
CA ILE A 55 5.68 -13.58 8.94
C ILE A 55 4.79 -13.94 7.74
N ASP A 56 5.24 -14.82 6.84
CA ASP A 56 4.59 -15.20 5.58
C ASP A 56 4.55 -14.01 4.59
N GLU A 57 5.40 -14.05 3.57
CA GLU A 57 5.55 -12.97 2.57
C GLU A 57 4.23 -12.70 1.84
N ASP A 58 3.42 -13.73 1.63
CA ASP A 58 2.10 -13.59 1.04
C ASP A 58 1.19 -12.81 2.00
N TRP A 59 1.24 -13.09 3.30
CA TRP A 59 0.44 -12.35 4.29
C TRP A 59 0.79 -10.85 4.28
N LEU A 60 2.07 -10.48 4.22
CA LEU A 60 2.51 -9.09 4.16
C LEU A 60 2.05 -8.38 2.88
N ALA A 61 2.18 -9.04 1.72
CA ALA A 61 1.70 -8.49 0.45
C ALA A 61 0.18 -8.28 0.46
N HIS A 62 -0.59 -9.24 0.96
CA HIS A 62 -2.04 -9.13 1.12
C HIS A 62 -2.42 -7.98 2.06
N ARG A 63 -1.70 -7.80 3.17
CA ARG A 63 -1.95 -6.69 4.11
C ARG A 63 -1.66 -5.32 3.52
N LEU A 64 -0.61 -5.19 2.71
CA LEU A 64 -0.33 -3.95 1.99
C LEU A 64 -1.42 -3.63 0.97
N CYS A 65 -1.88 -4.63 0.20
CA CYS A 65 -3.02 -4.46 -0.72
C CYS A 65 -4.30 -4.07 0.03
N ASP A 66 -4.65 -4.77 1.13
CA ASP A 66 -5.81 -4.44 1.97
C ASP A 66 -5.79 -2.98 2.45
N MET A 67 -4.61 -2.45 2.79
CA MET A 67 -4.46 -1.08 3.27
C MET A 67 -4.67 -0.07 2.14
N VAL A 68 -4.11 -0.33 0.95
CA VAL A 68 -4.27 0.54 -0.22
C VAL A 68 -5.73 0.56 -0.68
N GLU A 69 -6.39 -0.60 -0.80
CA GLU A 69 -7.81 -0.68 -1.16
C GLU A 69 -8.72 0.11 -0.20
N ARG A 70 -8.35 0.19 1.08
CA ARG A 70 -9.08 1.02 2.05
C ARG A 70 -8.84 2.51 1.82
N LEU A 71 -7.62 2.91 1.49
CA LEU A 71 -7.29 4.30 1.15
C LEU A 71 -8.02 4.75 -0.12
N GLU A 72 -8.18 3.88 -1.10
CA GLU A 72 -8.96 4.19 -2.31
C GLU A 72 -10.40 4.62 -2.03
N ARG A 73 -11.00 4.07 -0.96
CA ARG A 73 -12.37 4.40 -0.54
C ARG A 73 -12.49 5.74 0.16
N ILE A 74 -11.38 6.30 0.63
CA ILE A 74 -11.37 7.64 1.22
C ILE A 74 -11.59 8.64 0.09
N ARG A 75 -12.53 9.57 0.29
CA ARG A 75 -12.87 10.60 -0.68
C ARG A 75 -13.01 11.93 0.04
N PHE A 76 -12.55 13.00 -0.60
CA PHE A 76 -12.61 14.35 -0.07
C PHE A 76 -13.64 15.19 -0.83
N THR A 77 -14.47 15.93 -0.10
CA THR A 77 -15.44 16.87 -0.68
C THR A 77 -14.78 18.10 -1.29
N ASN A 78 -13.59 18.47 -0.80
CA ASN A 78 -12.78 19.53 -1.39
C ASN A 78 -12.04 19.00 -2.62
N GLN A 79 -12.34 19.58 -3.79
CA GLN A 79 -11.74 19.19 -5.08
C GLN A 79 -10.21 19.20 -5.07
N ALA A 80 -9.57 20.18 -4.44
CA ALA A 80 -8.11 20.26 -4.40
C ALA A 80 -7.49 19.14 -3.55
N HIS A 81 -8.20 18.69 -2.52
CA HIS A 81 -7.76 17.55 -1.70
C HIS A 81 -8.00 16.23 -2.43
N GLU A 82 -9.11 16.11 -3.15
CA GLU A 82 -9.42 14.94 -3.96
C GLU A 82 -8.41 14.77 -5.12
N ASP A 83 -8.03 15.85 -5.79
CA ASP A 83 -6.99 15.83 -6.82
C ASP A 83 -5.62 15.39 -6.25
N ARG A 84 -5.27 15.85 -5.04
CA ARG A 84 -4.05 15.40 -4.35
C ARG A 84 -4.11 13.92 -4.00
N ARG A 85 -5.23 13.45 -3.46
CA ARG A 85 -5.48 12.04 -3.15
C ARG A 85 -5.25 11.15 -4.37
N ILE A 86 -5.86 11.50 -5.50
CA ILE A 86 -5.74 10.75 -6.76
C ILE A 86 -4.29 10.73 -7.23
N ARG A 87 -3.58 11.86 -7.21
CA ARG A 87 -2.15 11.92 -7.60
C ARG A 87 -1.28 10.99 -6.77
N LEU A 88 -1.50 10.94 -5.45
CA LEU A 88 -0.75 10.07 -4.56
C LEU A 88 -1.01 8.58 -4.84
N LEU A 89 -2.27 8.20 -5.11
CA LEU A 89 -2.60 6.83 -5.52
C LEU A 89 -1.96 6.47 -6.86
N VAL A 90 -2.01 7.37 -7.85
CA VAL A 90 -1.35 7.16 -9.15
C VAL A 90 0.16 6.96 -8.97
N MET A 91 0.81 7.78 -8.17
CA MET A 91 2.24 7.62 -7.87
C MET A 91 2.53 6.29 -7.19
N TYR A 92 1.72 5.91 -6.20
CA TYR A 92 1.85 4.61 -5.53
C TYR A 92 1.76 3.44 -6.51
N TYR A 93 0.79 3.46 -7.42
CA TYR A 93 0.62 2.40 -8.42
C TYR A 93 1.64 2.42 -9.54
N ALA A 94 2.21 3.57 -9.88
CA ALA A 94 3.32 3.65 -10.81
C ALA A 94 4.60 3.03 -10.22
N ASP A 95 4.87 3.29 -8.94
CA ASP A 95 6.06 2.78 -8.25
C ASP A 95 5.91 1.30 -7.86
N TYR A 96 4.70 0.90 -7.48
CA TYR A 96 4.44 -0.36 -6.79
C TYR A 96 3.21 -1.13 -7.29
N GLY A 97 2.70 -0.81 -8.48
CA GLY A 97 1.58 -1.54 -9.08
C GLY A 97 1.82 -3.06 -9.09
N PRO A 98 0.75 -3.87 -9.09
CA PRO A 98 0.86 -5.32 -9.10
C PRO A 98 1.80 -5.76 -10.23
N ALA A 99 2.94 -6.35 -9.85
CA ALA A 99 3.96 -6.73 -10.80
C ALA A 99 3.40 -7.78 -11.76
N GLY A 100 3.38 -7.47 -13.05
CA GLY A 100 2.87 -8.36 -14.09
C GLY A 100 1.40 -8.17 -14.44
N GLU A 101 0.67 -7.23 -13.82
CA GLU A 101 -0.64 -6.85 -14.35
C GLU A 101 -0.51 -6.11 -15.68
N PRO A 102 -1.44 -6.34 -16.62
CA PRO A 102 -1.52 -5.57 -17.85
C PRO A 102 -1.63 -4.07 -17.57
N LEU A 103 -0.90 -3.26 -18.35
CA LEU A 103 -0.99 -1.80 -18.27
C LEU A 103 -2.44 -1.28 -18.40
N SER A 104 -3.31 -2.01 -19.11
CA SER A 104 -4.73 -1.69 -19.23
C SER A 104 -5.47 -1.67 -17.89
N ASP A 105 -5.11 -2.57 -16.98
CA ASP A 105 -5.82 -2.78 -15.72
C ASP A 105 -5.41 -1.70 -14.72
N LEU A 106 -4.11 -1.36 -14.72
CA LEU A 106 -3.57 -0.16 -14.09
C LEU A 106 -4.28 1.11 -14.55
N LEU A 107 -4.46 1.29 -15.87
CA LEU A 107 -5.16 2.46 -16.42
C LEU A 107 -6.65 2.47 -16.04
N ALA A 108 -7.32 1.32 -16.04
CA ALA A 108 -8.72 1.22 -15.63
C ALA A 108 -8.93 1.58 -14.16
N MET A 109 -8.04 1.12 -13.29
CA MET A 109 -8.03 1.47 -11.87
C MET A 109 -7.79 2.97 -11.65
N ILE A 110 -6.83 3.56 -12.36
CA ILE A 110 -6.59 5.01 -12.30
C ILE A 110 -7.84 5.79 -12.75
N GLU A 111 -8.49 5.35 -13.83
CA GLU A 111 -9.69 6.01 -14.34
C GLU A 111 -10.88 5.88 -13.38
N ALA A 112 -11.01 4.76 -12.67
CA ALA A 112 -12.00 4.58 -11.61
C ALA A 112 -11.80 5.59 -10.46
N GLN A 113 -10.54 5.87 -10.09
CA GLN A 113 -10.26 6.87 -9.04
C GLN A 113 -10.65 8.29 -9.44
N ARG A 114 -10.66 8.61 -10.74
CA ARG A 114 -11.00 9.92 -11.29
C ARG A 114 -12.50 10.19 -11.39
N GLN A 115 -13.35 9.17 -11.22
CA GLN A 115 -14.79 9.35 -11.31
C GLN A 115 -15.28 10.32 -10.21
N PRO A 116 -16.22 11.22 -10.53
CA PRO A 116 -16.78 12.14 -9.54
C PRO A 116 -17.55 11.36 -8.47
N LEU A 117 -17.63 11.93 -7.26
CA LEU A 117 -18.54 11.42 -6.23
C LEU A 117 -19.98 11.46 -6.78
N ALA A 118 -20.70 10.35 -6.68
CA ALA A 118 -22.13 10.33 -7.02
C ALA A 118 -22.85 11.39 -6.17
N ALA A 119 -23.65 12.23 -6.84
CA ALA A 119 -24.38 13.34 -6.23
C ALA A 119 -25.47 12.88 -5.25
#